data_AF-A0A520BDP3-F1
#
_entry.id   AF-A0A520BDP3-F1
#
_cell.length_a   1.000
_cell.length_b   1.000
_cell.length_c   1.000
_cell.angle_alpha   90.00
_cell.angle_beta   90.00
_cell.angle_gamma   90.00
#
_symmetry.space_group_name_H-M   'P 1'
#
loop_
_entity.id
_entity.type
_entity.pdbx_description
1 polymer ?
#
loop_
_entity_poly.entity_id
_entity_poly.type
_entity_poly.pdbx_seq_one_letter_code
_entity_poly.pdbx_strand_id
1 'polypeptide(L)'
;MRDNGPVTQQEYVLRADSPLVSTTDLQSHITYCNPAFVEASGFQREDIIGQPHNMIRHPDMPAEAFRDMWATLKAGEPWTALVKNRRKDGGFYWVRASVTPVRDATGISGFMSVRTKPTAEEIRGAEKLYAQMREEHRAAGGGKNPTLATRLHKGALKRSGWAGVTGWLAQHATLWTEGAGLLLAGAAAGGVSMAAVSQLALNPVLAVTAAALVTT
;
A
#
# COMPACT_ATOMS: atom_id res chain seq x y z
N MET A 1 7.88 16.05 11.90
CA MET A 1 7.91 14.64 12.35
C MET A 1 8.85 14.54 13.54
N ARG A 2 8.71 13.54 14.42
CA ARG A 2 9.65 13.31 15.52
C ARG A 2 11.01 12.95 14.93
N ASP A 3 12.08 13.54 15.47
CA ASP A 3 13.44 13.07 15.19
C ASP A 3 13.68 11.79 16.00
N ASN A 4 13.94 10.68 15.29
CA ASN A 4 14.18 9.37 15.88
C ASN A 4 15.68 9.01 15.92
N GLY A 5 16.57 9.97 15.64
CA GLY A 5 18.01 9.79 15.63
C GLY A 5 18.58 9.46 14.25
N PRO A 6 19.91 9.26 14.16
CA PRO A 6 20.62 9.07 12.90
C PRO A 6 20.19 7.78 12.20
N VAL A 7 20.31 7.77 10.87
CA VAL A 7 20.07 6.61 10.02
C VAL A 7 21.32 6.25 9.21
N THR A 8 21.54 4.95 9.03
CA THR A 8 22.58 4.37 8.17
C THR A 8 21.92 3.66 6.99
N GLN A 9 22.70 3.32 5.95
CA GLN A 9 22.21 2.53 4.82
C GLN A 9 22.32 1.02 5.04
N GLN A 10 22.52 0.57 6.28
CA GLN A 10 22.62 -0.85 6.61
C GLN A 10 21.22 -1.44 6.79
N GLU A 11 20.84 -2.34 5.87
CA GLU A 11 19.60 -3.09 5.97
C GLU A 11 19.76 -4.32 6.88
N TYR A 12 18.84 -4.47 7.82
CA TYR A 12 18.56 -5.72 8.51
C TYR A 12 17.47 -6.49 7.74
N VAL A 13 17.88 -7.57 7.09
CA VAL A 13 16.96 -8.39 6.29
C VAL A 13 16.17 -9.32 7.19
N LEU A 14 14.85 -9.19 7.17
CA LEU A 14 13.97 -10.05 7.96
C LEU A 14 14.07 -11.52 7.55
N ARG A 15 13.83 -12.38 8.53
CA ARG A 15 13.59 -13.81 8.30
C ARG A 15 12.18 -14.02 7.76
N ALA A 16 12.02 -14.96 6.82
CA ALA A 16 10.73 -15.24 6.19
C ALA A 16 9.76 -15.99 7.11
N ASP A 17 10.30 -16.77 8.06
CA ASP A 17 9.59 -17.65 8.99
C ASP A 17 9.21 -16.97 10.32
N SER A 18 9.58 -15.70 10.52
CA SER A 18 9.47 -15.01 11.80
C SER A 18 8.72 -13.68 11.65
N PRO A 19 7.37 -13.69 11.64
CA PRO A 19 6.60 -12.47 11.54
C PRO A 19 6.77 -11.60 12.79
N LEU A 20 6.82 -10.29 12.61
CA LEU A 20 6.85 -9.35 13.72
C LEU A 20 5.41 -9.04 14.11
N VAL A 21 5.13 -9.11 15.40
CA VAL A 21 3.80 -8.85 15.96
C VAL A 21 3.92 -7.78 17.02
N SER A 22 3.03 -6.80 16.97
CA SER A 22 2.90 -5.77 18.01
C SER A 22 1.44 -5.36 18.17
N THR A 23 1.07 -5.00 19.39
CA THR A 23 -0.21 -4.35 19.69
C THR A 23 0.02 -3.00 20.34
N THR A 24 -0.95 -2.12 20.18
CA THR A 24 -0.91 -0.77 20.72
C THR A 24 -2.25 -0.38 21.33
N ASP A 25 -2.23 0.58 22.26
CA ASP A 25 -3.42 1.29 22.71
C ASP A 25 -3.95 2.26 21.64
N LEU A 26 -5.03 2.98 21.96
CA LEU A 26 -5.64 3.98 21.07
C LEU A 26 -4.73 5.18 20.77
N GLN A 27 -3.77 5.47 21.65
CA GLN A 27 -2.76 6.51 21.51
C GLN A 27 -1.50 6.01 20.79
N SER A 28 -1.51 4.76 20.31
CA SER A 28 -0.40 4.09 19.63
C SER A 28 0.81 3.79 20.51
N HIS A 29 0.67 3.72 21.82
CA HIS A 29 1.73 3.19 22.69
C HIS A 29 1.74 1.67 22.62
N ILE A 30 2.93 1.09 22.50
CA ILE A 30 3.10 -0.36 22.33
C ILE A 30 2.77 -1.06 23.64
N THR A 31 1.74 -1.90 23.62
CA THR A 31 1.29 -2.70 24.77
C THR A 31 1.92 -4.09 24.77
N TYR A 32 2.24 -4.61 23.60
CA TYR A 32 2.94 -5.88 23.42
C TYR A 32 3.75 -5.88 22.13
N CYS A 33 4.87 -6.60 22.14
CA CYS A 33 5.61 -6.99 20.95
C CYS A 33 6.22 -8.39 21.15
N ASN A 34 6.33 -9.16 20.08
CA ASN A 34 6.96 -10.48 20.13
C ASN A 34 8.50 -10.39 20.04
N PRO A 35 9.25 -11.46 20.39
CA PRO A 35 10.72 -11.43 20.35
C PRO A 35 11.30 -11.06 18.98
N ALA A 36 10.67 -11.51 17.88
CA ALA A 36 11.08 -11.17 16.52
C ALA A 36 11.03 -9.66 16.24
N PHE A 37 10.04 -8.96 16.79
CA PHE A 37 9.98 -7.50 16.71
C PHE A 37 11.15 -6.86 17.45
N VAL A 38 11.44 -7.31 18.67
CA VAL A 38 12.51 -6.78 19.52
C VAL A 38 13.85 -6.90 18.77
N GLU A 39 14.17 -8.10 18.29
CA GLU A 39 15.37 -8.39 17.49
C GLU A 39 15.48 -7.52 16.24
N ALA A 40 14.40 -7.44 15.45
CA ALA A 40 14.38 -6.67 14.21
C ALA A 40 14.50 -5.17 14.44
N SER A 41 13.98 -4.65 15.56
CA SER A 41 14.07 -3.23 15.93
C SER A 41 15.44 -2.83 16.50
N GLY A 42 16.19 -3.79 17.05
CA GLY A 42 17.44 -3.54 17.78
C GLY A 42 17.27 -2.84 19.12
N PHE A 43 16.03 -2.61 19.58
CA PHE A 43 15.73 -2.12 20.92
C PHE A 43 15.60 -3.27 21.91
N GLN A 44 15.78 -2.99 23.20
CA GLN A 44 15.40 -3.94 24.25
C GLN A 44 13.89 -3.85 24.49
N ARG A 45 13.28 -4.94 24.96
CA ARG A 45 11.83 -4.98 25.15
C ARG A 45 11.35 -3.88 26.10
N GLU A 46 12.11 -3.64 27.16
CA GLU A 46 11.85 -2.64 28.20
C GLU A 46 11.91 -1.21 27.64
N ASP A 47 12.69 -0.99 26.57
CA ASP A 47 12.76 0.29 25.86
C ASP A 47 11.57 0.49 24.90
N ILE A 48 10.84 -0.57 24.54
CA ILE A 48 9.76 -0.55 23.53
C ILE A 48 8.39 -0.43 24.19
N ILE A 49 8.15 -1.20 25.25
CA ILE A 49 6.83 -1.25 25.89
C ILE A 49 6.47 0.12 26.48
N GLY A 50 5.26 0.57 26.22
CA GLY A 50 4.75 1.88 26.62
C GLY A 50 5.24 3.04 25.75
N GLN A 51 6.14 2.82 24.80
CA GLN A 51 6.58 3.88 23.89
C GLN A 51 5.64 4.03 22.69
N PRO A 52 5.52 5.24 22.11
CA PRO A 52 4.74 5.44 20.90
C PRO A 52 5.38 4.68 19.74
N HIS A 53 4.55 3.97 18.96
CA HIS A 53 5.01 3.14 17.85
C HIS A 53 5.80 3.93 16.78
N ASN A 54 5.65 5.25 16.71
CA ASN A 54 6.41 6.08 15.79
C ASN A 54 7.92 6.19 16.13
N MET A 55 8.39 5.66 17.26
CA MET A 55 9.82 5.64 17.62
C MET A 55 10.70 4.87 16.62
N ILE A 56 10.14 3.87 15.94
CA ILE A 56 10.82 3.07 14.91
C ILE A 56 10.56 3.58 13.50
N ARG A 57 9.93 4.76 13.33
CA ARG A 57 9.65 5.32 12.01
C ARG A 57 10.95 5.76 11.34
N HIS A 58 11.15 5.33 10.11
CA HIS A 58 12.24 5.81 9.27
C HIS A 58 11.90 7.20 8.66
N PRO A 59 12.85 8.16 8.61
CA PRO A 59 12.63 9.50 8.04
C PRO A 59 12.25 9.49 6.54
N ASP A 60 12.70 8.48 5.79
CA ASP A 60 12.29 8.30 4.38
C ASP A 60 10.79 8.00 4.20
N MET A 61 10.07 7.57 5.24
CA MET A 61 8.66 7.27 5.08
C MET A 61 7.83 8.56 4.98
N PRO A 62 7.07 8.76 3.89
CA PRO A 62 6.27 9.96 3.71
C PRO A 62 5.14 10.02 4.75
N ALA A 63 4.86 11.22 5.26
CA ALA A 63 3.81 11.44 6.27
C ALA A 63 2.43 11.01 5.75
N GLU A 64 2.22 11.09 4.44
CA GLU A 64 1.01 10.74 3.73
C GLU A 64 0.68 9.26 3.80
N ALA A 65 1.69 8.38 3.86
CA ALA A 65 1.44 6.95 4.05
C ALA A 65 0.80 6.66 5.41
N PHE A 66 1.26 7.35 6.45
CA PHE A 66 0.65 7.24 7.78
C PHE A 66 -0.68 7.98 7.89
N ARG A 67 -0.88 9.04 7.11
CA ARG A 67 -2.19 9.71 7.03
C ARG A 67 -3.25 8.78 6.43
N ASP A 68 -2.91 8.07 5.35
CA ASP A 68 -3.76 7.02 4.77
C ASP A 68 -4.04 5.92 5.78
N MET A 69 -3.00 5.38 6.43
CA MET A 69 -3.14 4.38 7.50
C MET A 69 -4.14 4.82 8.57
N TRP A 70 -3.98 6.03 9.12
CA TRP A 70 -4.88 6.52 10.17
C TRP A 70 -6.30 6.76 9.69
N ALA A 71 -6.49 7.21 8.45
CA ALA A 71 -7.82 7.37 7.87
C ALA A 71 -8.53 6.00 7.75
N THR A 72 -7.82 4.98 7.25
CA THR A 72 -8.34 3.60 7.13
C THR A 72 -8.66 2.98 8.49
N LEU A 73 -7.72 3.05 9.44
CA LEU A 73 -7.91 2.46 10.77
C LEU A 73 -9.05 3.12 11.55
N LYS A 74 -9.22 4.45 11.43
CA LYS A 74 -10.33 5.17 12.07
C LYS A 74 -11.69 4.86 11.43
N ALA A 75 -11.71 4.45 10.16
CA ALA A 75 -12.90 3.91 9.53
C ALA A 75 -13.22 2.48 9.99
N GLY A 76 -12.40 1.89 10.86
CA GLY A 76 -12.58 0.53 11.36
C GLY A 76 -12.11 -0.54 10.38
N GLU A 77 -11.36 -0.16 9.35
CA GLU A 77 -10.89 -1.05 8.28
C GLU A 77 -9.41 -1.44 8.48
N PRO A 78 -8.99 -2.61 7.99
CA PRO A 78 -7.59 -2.98 7.98
C PRO A 78 -6.80 -2.17 6.94
N TRP A 79 -5.52 -1.93 7.23
CA TRP A 79 -4.59 -1.24 6.34
C TRP A 79 -3.39 -2.12 6.06
N THR A 80 -2.92 -2.20 4.80
CA THR A 80 -1.71 -2.96 4.45
C THR A 80 -0.82 -2.19 3.48
N ALA A 81 0.43 -1.92 3.85
CA ALA A 81 1.43 -1.36 2.94
C ALA A 81 2.86 -1.76 3.33
N LEU A 82 3.81 -1.40 2.46
CA LEU A 82 5.24 -1.55 2.71
C LEU A 82 5.71 -0.41 3.62
N VAL A 83 6.48 -0.71 4.65
CA VAL A 83 6.98 0.29 5.60
C VAL A 83 8.47 0.08 5.84
N LYS A 84 9.25 1.15 5.69
CA LYS A 84 10.64 1.21 6.13
C LYS A 84 10.68 1.67 7.59
N ASN A 85 11.28 0.86 8.44
CA ASN A 85 11.46 1.17 9.86
C ASN A 85 12.95 1.39 10.17
N ARG A 86 13.22 2.25 11.14
CA ARG A 86 14.54 2.52 11.69
C ARG A 86 14.81 1.60 12.89
N ARG A 87 16.03 1.10 12.99
CA ARG A 87 16.57 0.34 14.13
C ARG A 87 17.23 1.25 15.16
N LYS A 88 17.39 0.77 16.40
CA LYS A 88 18.09 1.52 17.48
C LYS A 88 19.50 1.96 17.06
N ASP A 89 20.24 1.05 16.41
CA ASP A 89 21.59 1.22 15.86
C ASP A 89 21.68 2.18 14.65
N GLY A 90 20.53 2.69 14.16
CA GLY A 90 20.45 3.57 13.00
C GLY A 90 20.27 2.83 11.67
N GLY A 91 20.43 1.50 11.62
CA GLY A 91 20.07 0.71 10.45
C GLY A 91 18.58 0.75 10.14
N PHE A 92 18.14 0.02 9.12
CA PHE A 92 16.73 -0.05 8.75
C PHE A 92 16.28 -1.45 8.40
N TYR A 93 14.97 -1.66 8.32
CA TYR A 93 14.37 -2.88 7.80
C TYR A 93 13.05 -2.58 7.10
N TRP A 94 12.76 -3.36 6.07
CA TRP A 94 11.49 -3.30 5.35
C TRP A 94 10.50 -4.34 5.87
N VAL A 95 9.23 -3.94 5.96
CA VAL A 95 8.12 -4.83 6.30
C VAL A 95 6.97 -4.67 5.32
N ARG A 96 6.25 -5.74 5.02
CA ARG A 96 4.85 -5.66 4.64
C ARG A 96 4.02 -5.63 5.91
N ALA A 97 3.49 -4.47 6.27
CA ALA A 97 2.73 -4.27 7.50
C ALA A 97 1.23 -4.36 7.24
N SER A 98 0.56 -5.27 7.93
CA SER A 98 -0.90 -5.32 8.01
C SER A 98 -1.32 -4.88 9.41
N VAL A 99 -2.16 -3.84 9.49
CA VAL A 99 -2.64 -3.25 10.73
C VAL A 99 -4.16 -3.34 10.78
N THR A 100 -4.69 -3.85 11.88
CA THR A 100 -6.12 -4.05 12.07
C THR A 100 -6.56 -3.42 13.41
N PRO A 101 -7.69 -2.70 13.45
CA PRO A 101 -8.29 -2.27 14.70
C PRO A 101 -8.72 -3.47 15.56
N VAL A 102 -8.34 -3.48 16.83
CA VAL A 102 -8.80 -4.46 17.82
C VAL A 102 -10.03 -3.88 18.51
N ARG A 103 -11.05 -4.71 18.74
CA ARG A 103 -12.32 -4.30 19.34
C ARG A 103 -12.57 -5.03 20.65
N ASP A 104 -13.21 -4.34 21.58
CA ASP A 104 -13.81 -4.90 22.80
C ASP A 104 -15.32 -4.60 22.84
N ALA A 105 -15.96 -4.80 23.99
CA ALA A 105 -17.39 -4.57 24.17
C ALA A 105 -17.83 -3.09 23.99
N THR A 106 -16.89 -2.15 24.06
CA THR A 106 -17.14 -0.69 24.02
C THR A 106 -16.76 -0.04 22.68
N GLY A 107 -16.00 -0.73 21.84
CA GLY A 107 -15.58 -0.21 20.53
C GLY A 107 -14.17 -0.65 20.15
N ILE A 108 -13.45 0.19 19.42
CA ILE A 108 -12.03 -0.05 19.13
C ILE A 108 -11.25 0.21 20.42
N SER A 109 -10.44 -0.77 20.84
CA SER A 109 -9.63 -0.72 22.07
C SER A 109 -8.13 -0.55 21.81
N GLY A 110 -7.71 -0.71 20.55
CA GLY A 110 -6.32 -0.57 20.14
C GLY A 110 -6.09 -1.03 18.71
N PHE A 111 -4.83 -1.25 18.36
CA PHE A 111 -4.44 -1.72 17.03
C PHE A 111 -3.46 -2.88 17.14
N MET A 112 -3.62 -3.88 16.28
CA MET A 112 -2.69 -5.00 16.14
C MET A 112 -2.02 -4.91 14.77
N SER A 113 -0.71 -5.12 14.73
CA SER A 113 0.07 -5.17 13.50
C SER A 113 0.82 -6.49 13.40
N VAL A 114 0.66 -7.14 12.24
CA VAL A 114 1.45 -8.30 11.81
C VAL A 114 2.30 -7.87 10.62
N ARG A 115 3.57 -8.23 10.64
CA ARG A 115 4.55 -7.82 9.64
C ARG A 115 5.33 -9.00 9.11
N THR A 116 5.46 -9.04 7.80
CA THR A 116 6.19 -10.10 7.09
C THR A 116 7.30 -9.51 6.25
N LYS A 117 8.26 -10.36 5.88
CA LYS A 117 9.32 -10.02 4.95
C LYS A 117 8.71 -9.71 3.57
N PRO A 118 8.97 -8.52 3.01
CA PRO A 118 8.58 -8.22 1.63
C PRO A 118 9.60 -8.79 0.64
N THR A 119 9.18 -8.93 -0.62
CA THR A 119 10.08 -9.30 -1.71
C THR A 119 10.95 -8.11 -2.13
N ALA A 120 12.09 -8.37 -2.74
CA ALA A 120 12.96 -7.32 -3.26
C ALA A 120 12.26 -6.45 -4.32
N GLU A 121 11.30 -7.01 -5.07
CA GLU A 121 10.52 -6.26 -6.06
C GLU A 121 9.55 -5.28 -5.41
N GLU A 122 8.84 -5.71 -4.37
CA GLU A 122 7.95 -4.83 -3.60
C GLU A 122 8.74 -3.69 -2.95
N ILE A 123 9.93 -3.97 -2.41
CA ILE A 123 10.81 -2.95 -1.84
C ILE A 123 11.18 -1.91 -2.89
N ARG A 124 11.69 -2.33 -4.06
CA ARG A 124 12.05 -1.40 -5.14
C ARG A 124 10.86 -0.54 -5.60
N GLY A 125 9.68 -1.15 -5.69
CA GLY A 125 8.44 -0.44 -6.02
C GLY A 125 8.07 0.60 -4.97
N ALA A 126 8.12 0.24 -3.69
CA ALA A 126 7.83 1.13 -2.58
C ALA A 126 8.86 2.26 -2.46
N GLU A 127 10.14 1.99 -2.68
CA GLU A 127 11.20 3.00 -2.68
C GLU A 127 10.97 4.07 -3.74
N LYS A 128 10.69 3.65 -4.98
CA LYS A 128 10.38 4.56 -6.08
C LYS A 128 9.13 5.40 -5.75
N LEU A 129 8.08 4.74 -5.25
CA LEU A 129 6.84 5.40 -4.86
C LEU A 129 7.08 6.46 -3.78
N TYR A 130 7.78 6.11 -2.71
CA TYR A 130 8.01 7.01 -1.59
C TYR A 130 9.00 8.13 -1.93
N ALA A 131 9.98 7.88 -2.81
CA ALA A 131 10.81 8.93 -3.36
C ALA A 131 9.98 9.98 -4.11
N GLN A 132 9.09 9.53 -5.00
CA GLN A 132 8.17 10.42 -5.71
C GLN A 132 7.27 11.22 -4.76
N MET A 133 6.67 10.56 -3.75
CA MET A 133 5.82 11.26 -2.77
C MET A 133 6.59 12.32 -1.99
N ARG A 134 7.85 12.04 -1.60
CA ARG A 134 8.71 13.03 -0.92
C ARG A 134 9.04 14.21 -1.83
N GLU A 135 9.30 13.98 -3.11
CA GLU A 135 9.54 15.03 -4.08
C GLU A 135 8.30 15.91 -4.30
N GLU A 136 7.13 15.30 -4.51
CA GLU A 136 5.87 16.03 -4.61
C GLU A 136 5.57 16.85 -3.35
N HIS A 137 5.84 16.30 -2.16
CA HIS A 137 5.69 17.00 -0.89
C HIS A 137 6.60 18.24 -0.79
N ARG A 138 7.86 18.11 -1.22
CA ARG A 138 8.80 19.25 -1.28
C ARG A 138 8.34 20.29 -2.31
N ALA A 139 7.92 19.85 -3.49
CA ALA A 139 7.43 20.73 -4.55
C ALA A 139 6.17 21.51 -4.13
N ALA A 140 5.33 20.91 -3.28
CA ALA A 140 4.16 21.55 -2.68
C ALA A 140 4.48 22.43 -1.45
N GLY A 141 5.75 22.78 -1.22
CA GLY A 141 6.17 23.71 -0.16
C GLY A 141 6.34 23.09 1.24
N GLY A 142 6.33 21.76 1.37
CA GLY A 142 6.65 21.07 2.63
C GLY A 142 5.63 21.26 3.77
N GLY A 143 4.41 21.71 3.44
CA GLY A 143 3.35 21.93 4.42
C GLY A 143 2.85 20.65 5.09
N LYS A 144 2.08 20.77 6.18
CA LYS A 144 1.53 19.60 6.90
C LYS A 144 0.54 18.77 6.08
N ASN A 145 -0.13 19.38 5.09
CA ASN A 145 -1.13 18.75 4.24
C ASN A 145 -0.99 19.20 2.77
N PRO A 146 0.04 18.76 2.05
CA PRO A 146 0.18 19.11 0.64
C PRO A 146 -0.75 18.29 -0.23
N THR A 147 -1.19 18.90 -1.33
CA THR A 147 -1.93 18.22 -2.38
C THR A 147 -0.94 17.44 -3.25
N LEU A 148 -0.79 16.15 -2.99
CA LEU A 148 0.03 15.25 -3.79
C LEU A 148 -0.77 14.65 -4.95
N ALA A 149 -0.11 14.45 -6.09
CA ALA A 149 -0.65 13.72 -7.24
C ALA A 149 -0.67 12.20 -6.98
N THR A 150 0.28 11.74 -6.17
CA THR A 150 0.40 10.35 -5.74
C THR A 150 -0.18 10.17 -4.34
N ARG A 151 -1.17 9.27 -4.20
CA ARG A 151 -1.81 8.97 -2.92
C ARG A 151 -1.91 7.47 -2.68
N LEU A 152 -1.85 7.11 -1.40
CA LEU A 152 -2.24 5.79 -0.94
C LEU A 152 -3.73 5.82 -0.59
N HIS A 153 -4.41 4.70 -0.84
CA HIS A 153 -5.76 4.43 -0.37
C HIS A 153 -5.79 3.02 0.23
N LYS A 154 -5.95 2.94 1.55
CA LYS A 154 -5.93 1.67 2.30
C LYS A 154 -4.61 0.89 2.10
N GLY A 155 -3.53 1.61 1.85
CA GLY A 155 -2.19 1.08 1.59
C GLY A 155 -1.92 0.61 0.16
N ALA A 156 -2.94 0.61 -0.71
CA ALA A 156 -2.77 0.44 -2.15
C ALA A 156 -2.44 1.79 -2.83
N LEU A 157 -1.59 1.76 -3.85
CA LEU A 157 -1.31 2.94 -4.67
C LEU A 157 -2.54 3.29 -5.50
N LYS A 158 -3.10 4.49 -5.29
CA LYS A 158 -4.09 5.07 -6.20
C LYS A 158 -3.48 6.30 -6.86
N ARG A 159 -3.08 6.18 -8.12
CA ARG A 159 -2.76 7.34 -8.95
C ARG A 159 -4.07 8.07 -9.27
N SER A 160 -4.22 9.29 -8.79
CA SER A 160 -5.34 10.15 -9.22
C SER A 160 -5.03 10.82 -10.55
N GLY A 161 -6.06 11.05 -11.39
CA GLY A 161 -5.95 11.74 -12.68
C GLY A 161 -5.71 10.81 -13.89
N TRP A 162 -5.44 11.39 -15.06
CA TRP A 162 -5.25 10.68 -16.34
C TRP A 162 -4.10 9.65 -16.30
N ALA A 163 -3.12 9.84 -15.42
CA ALA A 163 -2.02 8.90 -15.16
C ALA A 163 -2.45 7.61 -14.44
N GLY A 164 -3.58 7.63 -13.72
CA GLY A 164 -4.20 6.44 -13.13
C GLY A 164 -4.97 5.62 -14.16
N VAL A 165 -5.67 6.30 -15.08
CA VAL A 165 -6.41 5.66 -16.18
C VAL A 165 -5.45 4.98 -17.16
N THR A 166 -4.38 5.66 -17.57
CA THR A 166 -3.33 5.08 -18.43
C THR A 166 -2.55 3.95 -17.76
N GLY A 167 -2.29 4.05 -16.45
CA GLY A 167 -1.69 2.96 -15.69
C GLY A 167 -2.58 1.73 -15.58
N TRP A 168 -3.88 1.91 -15.32
CA TRP A 168 -4.87 0.84 -15.33
C TRP A 168 -5.02 0.19 -16.71
N LEU A 169 -5.12 1.00 -17.77
CA LEU A 169 -5.18 0.53 -19.16
C LEU A 169 -3.93 -0.22 -19.57
N ALA A 170 -2.73 0.27 -19.25
CA ALA A 170 -1.48 -0.42 -19.58
C ALA A 170 -1.32 -1.74 -18.82
N GLN A 171 -1.81 -1.81 -17.57
CA GLN A 171 -1.77 -3.03 -16.75
C GLN A 171 -2.83 -4.07 -17.17
N HIS A 172 -3.87 -3.65 -17.90
CA HIS A 172 -4.91 -4.52 -18.47
C HIS A 172 -4.82 -4.64 -19.99
N ALA A 173 -3.83 -4.01 -20.65
CA ALA A 173 -3.60 -4.10 -22.09
C ALA A 173 -3.16 -5.52 -22.51
N THR A 174 -2.58 -6.30 -21.59
CA THR A 174 -2.26 -7.72 -21.79
C THR A 174 -3.49 -8.62 -21.87
N LEU A 175 -4.66 -8.20 -21.36
CA LEU A 175 -5.91 -8.95 -21.54
C LEU A 175 -6.51 -8.78 -22.94
N TRP A 176 -6.09 -7.76 -23.70
CA TRP A 176 -6.60 -7.52 -25.06
C TRP A 176 -5.80 -8.25 -26.14
N THR A 177 -4.53 -8.54 -25.91
CA THR A 177 -3.72 -9.30 -26.88
C THR A 177 -4.09 -10.79 -26.91
N GLU A 178 -4.47 -11.39 -25.77
CA GLU A 178 -4.87 -12.80 -25.74
C GLU A 178 -6.33 -13.03 -26.17
N GLY A 179 -7.24 -12.08 -25.90
CA GLY A 179 -8.64 -12.15 -26.36
C GLY A 179 -8.83 -11.90 -27.86
N ALA A 180 -8.01 -11.03 -28.46
CA ALA A 180 -8.08 -10.76 -29.91
C ALA A 180 -7.57 -11.95 -30.76
N GLY A 181 -6.61 -12.74 -30.26
CA GLY A 181 -6.12 -13.93 -30.94
C GLY A 181 -7.17 -15.05 -31.06
N LEU A 182 -8.02 -15.20 -30.04
CA LEU A 182 -9.11 -16.19 -30.03
C LEU A 182 -10.28 -15.82 -30.96
N LEU A 183 -10.54 -14.53 -31.18
CA LEU A 183 -11.58 -14.08 -32.13
C LEU A 183 -11.13 -14.20 -33.59
N LEU A 184 -9.84 -14.01 -33.90
CA LEU A 184 -9.31 -14.25 -35.24
C LEU A 184 -9.24 -15.74 -35.61
N ALA A 185 -8.99 -16.62 -34.63
CA ALA A 185 -9.05 -18.08 -34.85
C ALA A 185 -10.48 -18.59 -35.08
N GLY A 186 -11.49 -17.99 -34.41
CA GLY A 186 -12.90 -18.31 -34.61
C GLY A 186 -13.45 -17.89 -35.98
N ALA A 187 -12.98 -16.77 -36.52
CA ALA A 187 -13.42 -16.29 -37.85
C ALA A 187 -12.89 -17.14 -39.02
N ALA A 188 -11.82 -17.91 -38.83
CA ALA A 188 -11.32 -18.85 -39.85
C ALA A 188 -12.12 -20.17 -39.91
N ALA A 189 -12.91 -20.50 -38.88
CA ALA A 189 -13.60 -21.79 -38.77
C ALA A 189 -15.14 -21.72 -38.93
N GLY A 190 -15.75 -20.53 -38.98
CA GLY A 190 -17.19 -20.40 -39.18
C GLY A 190 -17.54 -19.03 -39.74
N GLY A 191 -18.24 -19.03 -40.87
CA GLY A 191 -18.59 -17.84 -41.65
C GLY A 191 -19.46 -16.82 -40.92
N VAL A 192 -18.84 -16.00 -40.07
CA VAL A 192 -19.40 -14.74 -39.60
C VAL A 192 -18.90 -13.66 -40.56
N SER A 193 -19.82 -12.97 -41.24
CA SER A 193 -19.43 -11.93 -42.20
C SER A 193 -18.73 -10.76 -41.48
N MET A 194 -17.69 -10.24 -42.13
CA MET A 194 -16.86 -9.11 -41.66
C MET A 194 -17.65 -7.82 -41.34
N ALA A 195 -18.94 -7.74 -41.69
CA ALA A 195 -19.79 -6.60 -41.42
C ALA A 195 -20.29 -6.53 -39.96
N ALA A 196 -20.36 -7.65 -39.24
CA ALA A 196 -20.81 -7.66 -37.84
C ALA A 196 -19.74 -7.16 -36.85
N VAL A 197 -18.47 -7.24 -37.23
CA VAL A 197 -17.33 -6.86 -36.37
C VAL A 197 -17.09 -5.34 -36.37
N SER A 198 -17.49 -4.62 -37.42
CA SER A 198 -17.18 -3.19 -37.57
C SER A 198 -18.13 -2.25 -36.81
N GLN A 199 -19.35 -2.69 -36.45
CA GLN A 199 -20.30 -1.83 -35.74
C GLN A 199 -20.08 -1.75 -34.22
N LEU A 200 -19.41 -2.73 -33.60
CA LEU A 200 -19.05 -2.67 -32.17
C LEU A 200 -17.75 -1.88 -31.89
N ALA A 201 -16.95 -1.60 -32.91
CA ALA A 201 -15.63 -0.99 -32.75
C ALA A 201 -15.63 0.55 -32.70
N LEU A 202 -16.77 1.21 -32.94
CA LEU A 202 -16.80 2.67 -33.17
C LEU A 202 -17.51 3.52 -32.12
N ASN A 203 -18.10 2.97 -31.04
CA ASN A 203 -18.74 3.83 -30.05
C ASN A 203 -18.76 3.28 -28.61
N PRO A 204 -17.73 3.53 -27.79
CA PRO A 204 -17.61 2.98 -26.43
C PRO A 204 -18.56 3.62 -25.40
N VAL A 205 -19.32 4.66 -25.74
CA VAL A 205 -20.23 5.35 -24.82
C VAL A 205 -21.59 4.67 -24.68
N LEU A 206 -22.02 3.87 -25.66
CA LEU A 206 -23.31 3.15 -25.61
C LEU A 206 -23.25 1.77 -24.94
N ALA A 207 -22.06 1.20 -24.73
CA ALA A 207 -21.92 -0.11 -24.09
C ALA A 207 -22.17 -0.08 -22.58
N VAL A 208 -22.18 1.11 -21.95
CA VAL A 208 -22.35 1.26 -20.50
C VAL A 208 -23.83 1.40 -20.09
N THR A 209 -24.74 1.78 -20.99
CA THR A 209 -26.16 2.00 -20.65
C THR A 209 -27.06 0.77 -20.82
N ALA A 210 -26.61 -0.31 -21.46
CA ALA A 210 -27.43 -1.53 -21.64
C ALA A 210 -27.30 -2.57 -20.50
N ALA A 211 -26.33 -2.44 -19.61
CA ALA A 211 -26.10 -3.40 -18.52
C ALA A 211 -26.83 -3.07 -17.20
N ALA A 212 -27.65 -2.01 -17.16
CA ALA A 212 -28.32 -1.55 -15.94
C ALA A 212 -29.85 -1.71 -15.92
N LEU A 213 -30.46 -2.46 -16.86
CA LEU A 213 -31.92 -2.57 -16.96
C LEU A 213 -32.49 -3.99 -17.17
N VAL A 214 -31.72 -5.04 -16.86
CA VAL A 214 -32.26 -6.42 -16.77
C VAL A 214 -31.73 -7.10 -15.51
N THR A 215 -32.22 -6.66 -14.35
CA THR A 215 -32.34 -7.47 -13.13
C THR A 215 -33.23 -6.73 -12.13
N THR A 216 -34.51 -6.60 -12.49
CA THR A 216 -35.77 -6.79 -11.72
C THR A 216 -36.88 -6.03 -12.40
#